data_AF-A0A0V1MFE7-F1
#
_entry.id   AF-A0A0V1MFE7-F1
#
_cell.length_a   1.000
_cell.length_b   1.000
_cell.length_c   1.000
_cell.angle_alpha   90.00
_cell.angle_beta   90.00
_cell.angle_gamma   90.00
#
_symmetry.space_group_name_H-M   'P 1'
#
loop_
_entity.id
_entity.type
_entity.pdbx_description
1 polymer ?
#
loop_
_entity_poly.entity_id
_entity_poly.type
_entity_poly.pdbx_seq_one_letter_code
_entity_poly.pdbx_strand_id
1 'polypeptide(L)'
;MDADFDRIHFVTTTKNQQKLVYRGKCYTLKRTNRNDKYWMCTERSRGCRGTLSTNLEATEVIRTREHAESCPVNPHAFYHHQQLGELRRLASEDTRPVMEIYDELASNASTNLDTVAHFPTWDQARHTMYNRRARRYPRLPATRQELRLTAEQTTTKFGEQFLMYHSPTNDILIFATEAGVRLLAQSNCWCKDF
;
A
#
# COMPACT_ATOMS: atom_id res chain seq x y z
N MET A 1 -34.82 -0.87 2.50
CA MET A 1 -33.80 -1.62 1.74
C MET A 1 -32.97 -0.59 1.01
N ASP A 2 -31.70 -0.44 1.38
CA ASP A 2 -30.80 0.54 0.74
C ASP A 2 -30.51 0.11 -0.70
N ALA A 3 -30.90 0.96 -1.66
CA ALA A 3 -30.67 0.71 -3.09
C ALA A 3 -29.19 0.55 -3.45
N ASP A 4 -28.27 1.04 -2.60
CA ASP A 4 -26.82 0.92 -2.81
C ASP A 4 -26.27 -0.47 -2.46
N PHE A 5 -26.97 -1.26 -1.63
CA PHE A 5 -26.52 -2.58 -1.22
C PHE A 5 -26.66 -3.65 -2.33
N ASP A 6 -27.65 -3.46 -3.20
CA ASP A 6 -27.90 -4.28 -4.39
C ASP A 6 -27.17 -3.77 -5.64
N ARG A 7 -26.34 -2.73 -5.49
CA ARG A 7 -25.53 -2.21 -6.58
C ARG A 7 -24.20 -2.96 -6.69
N ILE A 8 -23.75 -3.16 -7.92
CA ILE A 8 -22.40 -3.66 -8.18
C ILE A 8 -21.41 -2.50 -8.07
N HIS A 9 -20.40 -2.70 -7.24
CA HIS A 9 -19.28 -1.77 -7.09
C HIS A 9 -17.96 -2.45 -7.44
N PHE A 10 -17.00 -1.67 -7.94
CA PHE A 10 -15.65 -2.17 -8.26
C PHE A 10 -14.61 -1.51 -7.37
N VAL A 11 -13.67 -2.32 -6.89
CA VAL A 11 -12.55 -1.86 -6.06
C VAL A 11 -11.25 -2.51 -6.51
N THR A 12 -10.15 -1.78 -6.41
CA THR A 12 -8.84 -2.26 -6.87
C THR A 12 -8.03 -2.83 -5.71
N THR A 13 -7.38 -3.97 -5.94
CA THR A 13 -6.56 -4.63 -4.92
C THR A 13 -5.11 -4.16 -4.92
N THR A 14 -4.34 -4.67 -3.95
CA THR A 14 -2.91 -4.40 -3.84
C THR A 14 -2.05 -4.87 -5.01
N LYS A 15 -2.57 -5.79 -5.83
CA LYS A 15 -1.93 -6.36 -7.03
C LYS A 15 -2.52 -5.81 -8.32
N ASN A 16 -3.23 -4.68 -8.25
CA ASN A 16 -3.95 -4.07 -9.37
C ASN A 16 -5.02 -4.97 -10.02
N GLN A 17 -5.48 -5.99 -9.30
CA GLN A 17 -6.62 -6.81 -9.74
C GLN A 17 -7.91 -6.13 -9.29
N GLN A 18 -8.89 -6.04 -10.19
CA GLN A 18 -10.24 -5.59 -9.85
C GLN A 18 -10.96 -6.66 -9.01
N LYS A 19 -11.65 -6.19 -7.97
CA LYS A 19 -12.62 -6.94 -7.19
C LYS A 19 -13.99 -6.33 -7.40
N LEU A 20 -14.99 -7.19 -7.36
CA LEU A 20 -16.38 -6.81 -7.39
C LEU A 20 -16.93 -6.88 -5.97
N VAL A 21 -17.66 -5.85 -5.54
CA VAL A 21 -18.39 -5.80 -4.27
C VAL A 21 -19.89 -5.79 -4.58
N TYR A 22 -20.62 -6.73 -4.01
CA TYR A 22 -22.08 -6.85 -4.18
C TYR A 22 -22.68 -7.43 -2.89
N ARG A 23 -23.72 -6.78 -2.36
CA ARG A 23 -24.37 -7.16 -1.09
C ARG A 23 -23.38 -7.34 0.07
N GLY A 24 -22.45 -6.40 0.19
CA GLY A 24 -21.41 -6.41 1.22
C GLY A 24 -20.44 -7.60 1.15
N LYS A 25 -20.40 -8.33 0.02
CA LYS A 25 -19.46 -9.43 -0.22
C LYS A 25 -18.50 -9.09 -1.35
N CYS A 26 -17.25 -9.47 -1.18
CA CYS A 26 -16.21 -9.24 -2.17
C CYS A 26 -15.98 -10.50 -3.02
N TYR A 27 -15.74 -10.28 -4.32
CA TYR A 27 -15.49 -11.33 -5.29
C TYR A 27 -14.28 -11.00 -6.17
N THR A 28 -13.56 -12.03 -6.60
CA THR A 28 -12.48 -11.95 -7.58
C THR A 28 -12.91 -12.57 -8.89
N LEU A 29 -12.59 -11.89 -10.00
CA LEU A 29 -12.84 -12.43 -11.34
C LEU A 29 -12.05 -13.72 -11.54
N LYS A 30 -12.72 -14.77 -11.99
CA LYS A 30 -12.07 -16.06 -12.28
C LYS A 30 -12.07 -16.38 -13.76
N ARG A 31 -13.16 -16.07 -14.47
CA ARG A 31 -13.30 -16.30 -15.91
C ARG A 31 -14.17 -15.23 -16.54
N THR A 32 -13.83 -14.87 -17.77
CA THR A 32 -14.71 -14.13 -18.68
C THR A 32 -15.12 -15.13 -19.77
N ASN A 33 -16.40 -15.45 -19.86
CA ASN A 33 -16.92 -16.29 -20.92
C ASN A 33 -17.47 -15.39 -22.04
N ARG A 34 -18.07 -16.01 -23.07
CA ARG A 34 -18.60 -15.29 -24.23
C ARG A 34 -19.67 -14.25 -23.85
N ASN A 35 -20.51 -14.55 -22.86
CA ASN A 35 -21.70 -13.75 -22.53
C ASN A 35 -21.71 -13.22 -21.09
N ASP A 36 -20.87 -13.76 -20.21
CA ASP A 36 -20.91 -13.48 -18.78
C ASP A 36 -19.50 -13.46 -18.16
N LYS A 37 -19.39 -12.82 -16.99
CA LYS A 37 -18.19 -12.88 -16.15
C LYS A 37 -18.51 -13.70 -14.92
N TYR A 38 -17.61 -14.62 -14.59
CA TYR A 38 -17.72 -15.52 -13.45
C TYR A 38 -16.74 -15.12 -12.34
N TRP A 39 -17.30 -14.87 -11.16
CA TRP A 39 -16.63 -14.35 -9.99
C TRP A 39 -16.75 -15.32 -8.82
N MET A 40 -15.70 -15.41 -8.01
CA MET A 40 -15.66 -16.23 -6.81
C MET A 40 -15.53 -15.36 -5.57
N CYS A 41 -16.23 -15.69 -4.49
CA CYS A 41 -16.10 -15.02 -3.20
C CYS A 41 -14.62 -14.94 -2.77
N THR A 42 -14.20 -13.89 -2.06
CA THR A 42 -12.82 -13.80 -1.54
C THR A 42 -12.57 -14.71 -0.35
N GLU A 43 -13.60 -15.12 0.39
CA GLU A 43 -13.50 -15.94 1.60
C GLU A 43 -13.38 -17.45 1.29
N ARG A 44 -12.80 -17.83 0.13
CA ARG A 44 -12.59 -19.24 -0.25
C ARG A 44 -11.70 -19.98 0.75
N SER A 45 -10.68 -19.28 1.27
CA SER A 45 -9.76 -19.82 2.29
C SER A 45 -10.46 -20.14 3.61
N ARG A 46 -11.60 -19.49 3.88
CA ARG A 46 -12.48 -19.78 5.02
C ARG A 46 -13.59 -20.79 4.68
N GLY A 47 -13.47 -21.49 3.55
CA GLY A 47 -14.43 -22.52 3.14
C GLY A 47 -15.65 -22.00 2.37
N CYS A 48 -15.80 -20.69 2.16
CA CYS A 48 -16.95 -20.16 1.42
C CYS A 48 -16.93 -20.64 -0.04
N ARG A 49 -18.07 -21.10 -0.57
CA ARG A 49 -18.24 -21.52 -1.98
C ARG A 49 -19.15 -20.58 -2.79
N GLY A 50 -19.44 -19.39 -2.26
CA GLY A 50 -20.26 -18.39 -2.92
C GLY A 50 -19.64 -17.92 -4.23
N THR A 51 -20.48 -17.80 -5.25
CA THR A 51 -20.08 -17.39 -6.60
C THR A 51 -21.10 -16.41 -7.15
N LEU A 52 -20.65 -15.58 -8.08
CA LEU A 52 -21.46 -14.57 -8.73
C LEU A 52 -21.16 -14.64 -10.24
N SER A 53 -22.19 -14.64 -11.06
CA SER A 53 -22.08 -14.40 -12.50
C SER A 53 -22.74 -13.06 -12.81
N THR A 54 -22.09 -12.24 -13.62
CA THR A 54 -22.60 -10.96 -14.11
C THR A 54 -22.65 -10.96 -15.63
N ASN A 55 -23.37 -10.03 -16.25
CA ASN A 55 -23.21 -9.78 -17.68
C ASN A 55 -21.76 -9.40 -18.04
N LEU A 56 -21.45 -9.36 -19.34
CA LEU A 56 -20.08 -9.10 -19.83
C LEU A 56 -19.52 -7.75 -19.33
N GLU A 57 -20.37 -6.73 -19.28
CA GLU A 57 -20.04 -5.40 -18.75
C GLU A 57 -19.99 -5.34 -17.21
N ALA A 58 -20.44 -6.40 -16.56
CA ALA A 58 -20.53 -6.51 -15.10
C ALA A 58 -21.32 -5.37 -14.43
N THR A 59 -22.36 -4.90 -15.10
CA THR A 59 -23.34 -3.92 -14.58
C THR A 59 -24.50 -4.60 -13.87
N GLU A 60 -24.78 -5.86 -14.19
CA GLU A 60 -25.91 -6.61 -13.66
C GLU A 60 -25.53 -8.02 -13.23
N VAL A 61 -26.17 -8.51 -12.16
CA VAL A 61 -26.01 -9.87 -11.66
C VAL A 61 -26.96 -10.81 -12.40
N ILE A 62 -26.42 -11.83 -13.06
CA ILE A 62 -27.20 -12.85 -13.78
C ILE A 62 -27.50 -14.04 -12.88
N ARG A 63 -26.54 -14.45 -12.05
CA ARG A 63 -26.68 -15.63 -11.19
C ARG A 63 -25.86 -15.49 -9.92
N THR A 64 -26.39 -15.95 -8.81
CA THR A 64 -25.65 -16.09 -7.55
C THR A 64 -25.66 -17.56 -7.11
N ARG A 65 -24.60 -17.97 -6.42
CA ARG A 65 -24.58 -19.19 -5.61
C ARG A 65 -24.45 -18.79 -4.16
N GLU A 66 -25.22 -19.46 -3.31
CA GLU A 66 -25.22 -19.21 -1.88
C GLU A 66 -23.82 -19.35 -1.28
N HIS A 67 -23.59 -18.49 -0.29
CA HIS A 67 -22.39 -18.50 0.51
C HIS A 67 -22.59 -19.43 1.70
N ALA A 68 -21.48 -19.84 2.34
CA ALA A 68 -21.57 -20.45 3.66
C ALA A 68 -22.20 -19.45 4.65
N GLU A 69 -22.94 -19.95 5.65
CA GLU A 69 -23.54 -19.11 6.71
C GLU A 69 -22.48 -18.28 7.45
N SER A 70 -21.29 -18.85 7.63
CA SER A 70 -20.14 -18.18 8.25
C SER A 70 -19.46 -17.14 7.37
N CYS A 71 -19.90 -16.95 6.12
CA CYS A 71 -19.29 -15.98 5.21
C CYS A 71 -19.68 -14.55 5.64
N PRO A 72 -18.71 -13.73 6.09
CA PRO A 72 -19.00 -12.39 6.58
C PRO A 72 -19.66 -11.51 5.52
N VAL A 73 -20.59 -10.68 5.97
CA VAL A 73 -21.19 -9.59 5.18
C VAL A 73 -20.68 -8.29 5.79
N ASN A 74 -20.06 -7.45 4.98
CA ASN A 74 -19.69 -6.10 5.37
C ASN A 74 -20.43 -5.11 4.45
N PRO A 75 -21.53 -4.49 4.90
CA PRO A 75 -22.30 -3.52 4.10
C PRO A 75 -21.46 -2.37 3.55
N HIS A 76 -20.36 -2.01 4.23
CA HIS A 76 -19.47 -0.92 3.85
C HIS A 76 -18.15 -1.40 3.22
N ALA A 77 -18.11 -2.64 2.72
CA ALA A 77 -16.92 -3.21 2.09
C ALA A 77 -16.38 -2.35 0.95
N PHE A 78 -17.27 -1.68 0.19
CA PHE A 78 -16.89 -0.75 -0.86
C PHE A 78 -16.12 0.45 -0.30
N TYR A 79 -16.72 1.19 0.64
CA TYR A 79 -16.11 2.36 1.26
C TYR A 79 -14.78 2.03 1.92
N HIS A 80 -14.72 0.94 2.70
CA HIS A 80 -13.47 0.50 3.33
C HIS A 80 -12.37 0.24 2.28
N HIS A 81 -12.71 -0.41 1.16
CA HIS A 81 -11.74 -0.65 0.09
C HIS A 81 -11.35 0.62 -0.68
N GLN A 82 -12.27 1.56 -0.86
CA GLN A 82 -12.01 2.87 -1.48
C GLN A 82 -11.01 3.67 -0.64
N GLN A 83 -11.26 3.82 0.66
CA GLN A 83 -10.37 4.52 1.60
C GLN A 83 -8.98 3.89 1.63
N LEU A 84 -8.92 2.56 1.64
CA LEU A 84 -7.65 1.84 1.59
C LEU A 84 -6.93 1.98 0.24
N GLY A 85 -7.69 2.16 -0.84
CA GLY A 85 -7.15 2.50 -2.17
C GLY A 85 -6.49 3.87 -2.16
N GLU A 86 -7.16 4.85 -1.58
CA GLU A 86 -6.67 6.22 -1.50
C GLU A 86 -5.41 6.33 -0.62
N LEU A 87 -5.41 5.69 0.56
CA LEU A 87 -4.22 5.57 1.40
C LEU A 87 -3.02 5.02 0.63
N ARG A 88 -3.23 4.04 -0.26
CA ARG A 88 -2.16 3.46 -1.06
C ARG A 88 -1.68 4.38 -2.18
N ARG A 89 -2.61 5.13 -2.79
CA ARG A 89 -2.29 6.12 -3.82
C ARG A 89 -1.43 7.22 -3.22
N LEU A 90 -1.89 7.85 -2.14
CA LEU A 90 -1.12 8.86 -1.42
C LEU A 90 0.21 8.32 -0.90
N ALA A 91 0.24 7.11 -0.32
CA ALA A 91 1.51 6.51 0.09
C ALA A 91 2.47 6.25 -1.09
N SER A 92 2.00 6.18 -2.33
CA SER A 92 2.83 5.98 -3.53
C SER A 92 3.26 7.27 -4.22
N GLU A 93 2.52 8.37 -4.02
CA GLU A 93 2.79 9.67 -4.66
C GLU A 93 3.34 10.72 -3.68
N ASP A 94 2.83 10.76 -2.45
CA ASP A 94 3.12 11.79 -1.46
C ASP A 94 4.35 11.41 -0.58
N THR A 95 5.23 12.37 -0.35
CA THR A 95 6.47 12.25 0.45
C THR A 95 6.34 12.82 1.87
N ARG A 96 5.24 13.51 2.21
CA ARG A 96 4.97 14.02 3.56
C ARG A 96 5.00 12.91 4.62
N PRO A 97 5.18 13.20 5.91
CA PRO A 97 5.08 12.20 6.96
C PRO A 97 3.79 11.37 6.90
N VAL A 98 3.89 10.06 7.21
CA VAL A 98 2.76 9.11 7.14
C VAL A 98 1.59 9.54 8.04
N MET A 99 1.91 10.14 9.18
CA MET A 99 0.92 10.64 10.15
C MET A 99 0.09 11.78 9.56
N GLU A 100 0.73 12.78 8.93
CA GLU A 100 0.03 13.90 8.30
C GLU A 100 -0.98 13.45 7.24
N ILE A 101 -0.58 12.50 6.38
CA ILE A 101 -1.45 11.94 5.35
C ILE A 101 -2.65 11.21 5.99
N TYR A 102 -2.43 10.50 7.09
CA TYR A 102 -3.50 9.78 7.78
C TYR A 102 -4.49 10.74 8.42
N ASP A 103 -4.01 11.74 9.15
CA ASP A 103 -4.86 12.70 9.87
C ASP A 103 -5.72 13.51 8.90
N GLU A 104 -5.15 13.91 7.75
CA GLU A 104 -5.88 14.58 6.67
C GLU A 104 -7.01 13.69 6.13
N LEU A 105 -6.72 12.43 5.78
CA LEU A 105 -7.73 11.49 5.28
C LEU A 105 -8.78 11.13 6.33
N ALA A 106 -8.37 10.96 7.58
CA ALA A 106 -9.28 10.68 8.69
C ALA A 106 -10.22 11.86 8.93
N SER A 107 -9.71 13.08 8.87
CA SER A 107 -10.50 14.32 8.97
C SER A 107 -11.51 14.42 7.83
N ASN A 108 -11.09 14.14 6.59
CA ASN A 108 -11.98 14.13 5.43
C ASN A 108 -13.06 13.04 5.55
N ALA A 109 -12.69 11.84 5.97
CA ALA A 109 -13.63 10.74 6.17
C ALA A 109 -14.64 11.02 7.31
N SER A 110 -14.24 11.79 8.33
CA SER A 110 -15.11 12.15 9.46
C SER A 110 -16.30 13.03 9.07
N THR A 111 -16.23 13.70 7.92
CA THR A 111 -17.34 14.51 7.39
C THR A 111 -18.55 13.66 6.96
N ASN A 112 -18.37 12.34 6.78
CA ASN A 112 -19.42 11.42 6.39
C ASN A 112 -19.68 10.38 7.51
N LEU A 113 -20.76 10.59 8.27
CA LEU A 113 -21.15 9.77 9.41
C LEU A 113 -21.34 8.28 9.07
N ASP A 114 -21.80 7.95 7.87
CA ASP A 114 -22.09 6.57 7.47
C ASP A 114 -20.82 5.76 7.14
N THR A 115 -19.70 6.46 6.93
CA THR A 115 -18.43 5.86 6.50
C THR A 115 -17.30 5.98 7.51
N VAL A 116 -17.39 6.93 8.45
CA VAL A 116 -16.34 7.18 9.46
C VAL A 116 -16.03 5.96 10.31
N ALA A 117 -17.04 5.18 10.69
CA ALA A 117 -16.88 3.98 11.52
C ALA A 117 -16.07 2.86 10.81
N HIS A 118 -15.94 2.95 9.48
CA HIS A 118 -15.26 1.96 8.64
C HIS A 118 -13.92 2.46 8.12
N PHE A 119 -13.50 3.65 8.52
CA PHE A 119 -12.19 4.18 8.18
C PHE A 119 -11.09 3.30 8.79
N PRO A 120 -10.01 2.98 8.07
CA PRO A 120 -8.93 2.15 8.61
C PRO A 120 -8.35 2.75 9.89
N THR A 121 -8.12 1.88 10.87
CA THR A 121 -7.38 2.26 12.09
C THR A 121 -5.97 2.72 11.75
N TRP A 122 -5.38 3.54 12.63
CA TRP A 122 -4.01 4.03 12.45
C TRP A 122 -3.03 2.89 12.19
N ASP A 123 -3.11 1.78 12.92
CA ASP A 123 -2.21 0.65 12.72
C ASP A 123 -2.33 0.01 11.33
N GLN A 124 -3.55 -0.20 10.86
CA GLN A 124 -3.81 -0.75 9.53
C GLN A 124 -3.33 0.20 8.41
N ALA A 125 -3.60 1.50 8.57
CA ALA A 125 -3.19 2.52 7.63
C ALA A 125 -1.67 2.66 7.61
N ARG A 126 -1.03 2.77 8.78
CA ARG A 126 0.42 2.84 8.97
C ARG A 126 1.14 1.68 8.30
N HIS A 127 0.73 0.44 8.59
CA HIS A 127 1.31 -0.74 7.93
C HIS A 127 1.10 -0.72 6.41
N THR A 128 -0.08 -0.32 5.94
CA THR A 128 -0.36 -0.24 4.50
C THR A 128 0.52 0.80 3.81
N MET A 129 0.65 1.98 4.39
CA MET A 129 1.39 3.11 3.82
C MET A 129 2.90 2.86 3.83
N TYR A 130 3.48 2.36 4.93
CA TYR A 130 4.90 2.01 4.97
C TYR A 130 5.24 0.90 3.97
N ASN A 131 4.44 -0.17 3.89
CA ASN A 131 4.64 -1.23 2.90
C ASN A 131 4.53 -0.72 1.45
N ARG A 132 3.73 0.32 1.22
CA ARG A 132 3.63 0.97 -0.09
C ARG A 132 4.87 1.80 -0.40
N ARG A 133 5.30 2.66 0.53
CA ARG A 133 6.51 3.48 0.39
C ARG A 133 7.76 2.64 0.21
N ALA A 134 7.87 1.52 0.91
CA ALA A 134 8.98 0.57 0.79
C ALA A 134 9.20 0.10 -0.66
N ARG A 135 8.14 0.05 -1.48
CA ARG A 135 8.25 -0.34 -2.91
C ARG A 135 8.88 0.72 -3.80
N ARG A 136 9.00 1.97 -3.34
CA ARG A 136 9.73 3.03 -4.07
C ARG A 136 11.23 2.80 -3.98
N TYR A 137 11.68 2.18 -2.89
CA TYR A 137 13.08 1.92 -2.67
C TYR A 137 13.47 0.60 -3.33
N PRO A 138 14.66 0.53 -3.96
CA PRO A 138 15.19 -0.74 -4.42
C PRO A 138 15.34 -1.70 -3.24
N ARG A 139 15.28 -3.00 -3.52
CA ARG A 139 15.58 -4.01 -2.51
C ARG A 139 16.97 -3.75 -1.97
N LEU A 140 17.11 -3.85 -0.65
CA LEU A 140 18.41 -3.77 -0.02
C LEU A 140 19.31 -4.86 -0.64
N PRO A 141 20.55 -4.53 -1.01
CA PRO A 141 21.53 -5.51 -1.46
C PRO A 141 21.67 -6.63 -0.42
N ALA A 142 21.80 -7.88 -0.88
CA ALA A 142 22.00 -9.01 0.03
C ALA A 142 23.41 -9.01 0.63
N THR A 143 24.37 -8.46 -0.13
CA THR A 143 25.76 -8.28 0.28
C THR A 143 26.20 -6.85 -0.02
N ARG A 144 27.25 -6.37 0.67
CA ARG A 144 27.83 -5.06 0.36
C ARG A 144 28.47 -5.00 -1.03
N GLN A 145 28.94 -6.12 -1.59
CA GLN A 145 29.50 -6.14 -2.95
C GLN A 145 28.45 -5.83 -4.03
N GLU A 146 27.17 -6.08 -3.74
CA GLU A 146 26.05 -5.73 -4.63
C GLU A 146 25.65 -4.25 -4.51
N LEU A 147 26.13 -3.52 -3.51
CA LEU A 147 25.84 -2.10 -3.33
C LEU A 147 26.49 -1.28 -4.45
N ARG A 148 25.68 -0.76 -5.36
CA ARG A 148 26.10 0.17 -6.42
C ARG A 148 25.70 1.59 -6.04
N LEU A 149 26.67 2.38 -5.58
CA LEU A 149 26.48 3.81 -5.32
C LEU A 149 26.61 4.60 -6.62
N THR A 150 25.62 5.45 -6.92
CA THR A 150 25.67 6.36 -8.07
C THR A 150 26.39 7.66 -7.71
N ALA A 151 26.82 8.44 -8.71
CA ALA A 151 27.44 9.75 -8.48
C ALA A 151 26.56 10.69 -7.64
N GLU A 152 25.24 10.64 -7.85
CA GLU A 152 24.23 11.39 -7.08
C GLU A 152 24.18 10.96 -5.60
N GLN A 153 24.51 9.70 -5.30
CA GLN A 153 24.54 9.16 -3.93
C GLN A 153 25.90 9.36 -3.26
N THR A 154 26.95 9.64 -4.02
CA THR A 154 28.31 9.87 -3.51
C THR A 154 28.68 11.35 -3.43
N THR A 155 27.77 12.25 -3.80
CA THR A 155 27.99 13.70 -3.77
C THR A 155 26.93 14.42 -2.95
N THR A 156 27.26 15.60 -2.40
CA THR A 156 26.31 16.45 -1.70
C THR A 156 25.37 17.15 -2.68
N LYS A 157 24.32 17.82 -2.17
CA LYS A 157 23.43 18.66 -2.99
C LYS A 157 24.16 19.79 -3.73
N PHE A 158 25.36 20.15 -3.28
CA PHE A 158 26.21 21.19 -3.88
C PHE A 158 27.30 20.59 -4.80
N GLY A 159 27.26 19.28 -5.07
CA GLY A 159 28.20 18.60 -5.94
C GLY A 159 29.55 18.25 -5.30
N GLU A 160 29.69 18.40 -3.99
CA GLU A 160 30.93 18.06 -3.28
C GLU A 160 31.03 16.54 -3.07
N GLN A 161 32.24 15.97 -3.16
CA GLN A 161 32.45 14.56 -2.86
C GLN A 161 32.07 14.25 -1.41
N PHE A 162 31.19 13.27 -1.22
CA PHE A 162 30.65 12.88 0.08
C PHE A 162 31.01 11.45 0.48
N LEU A 163 31.12 10.51 -0.48
CA LEU A 163 31.70 9.20 -0.20
C LEU A 163 33.23 9.33 -0.20
N MET A 164 33.87 9.31 0.96
CA MET A 164 35.32 9.42 1.07
C MET A 164 36.04 8.07 0.99
N TYR A 165 35.41 7.01 1.48
CA TYR A 165 36.04 5.70 1.55
C TYR A 165 35.05 4.57 1.33
N HIS A 166 35.46 3.60 0.51
CA HIS A 166 34.74 2.36 0.25
C HIS A 166 35.76 1.20 0.28
N SER A 167 35.76 0.43 1.37
CA SER A 167 36.58 -0.78 1.46
C SER A 167 35.83 -1.97 0.85
N PRO A 168 36.34 -2.62 -0.20
CA PRO A 168 35.74 -3.82 -0.76
C PRO A 168 35.87 -5.05 0.14
N THR A 169 36.80 -5.02 1.10
CA THR A 169 37.22 -6.19 1.90
C THR A 169 36.78 -6.11 3.35
N ASN A 170 36.70 -4.91 3.92
CA ASN A 170 36.37 -4.71 5.33
C ASN A 170 34.93 -4.26 5.56
N ASP A 171 34.12 -4.19 4.49
CA ASP A 171 32.72 -3.81 4.60
C ASP A 171 32.55 -2.45 5.34
N ILE A 172 33.42 -1.48 5.05
CA ILE A 172 33.37 -0.13 5.64
C ILE A 172 33.09 0.89 4.54
N LEU A 173 32.10 1.74 4.79
CA LEU A 173 31.77 2.92 4.00
C LEU A 173 31.89 4.15 4.89
N ILE A 174 32.60 5.18 4.42
CA ILE A 174 32.73 6.45 5.14
C ILE A 174 32.15 7.55 4.27
N PHE A 175 31.06 8.14 4.76
CA PHE A 175 30.43 9.31 4.18
C PHE A 175 30.78 10.54 5.03
N ALA A 176 31.52 11.47 4.44
CA ALA A 176 31.89 12.73 5.06
C ALA A 176 32.28 13.74 3.98
N THR A 177 32.16 15.03 4.27
CA THR A 177 32.80 16.06 3.45
C THR A 177 34.20 16.34 3.98
N GLU A 178 35.12 16.78 3.12
CA GLU A 178 36.47 17.16 3.54
C GLU A 178 36.44 18.24 4.63
N ALA A 179 35.57 19.24 4.47
CA ALA A 179 35.34 20.28 5.48
C ALA A 179 34.86 19.69 6.82
N GLY A 180 33.92 18.72 6.78
CA GLY A 180 33.44 18.03 7.97
C GLY A 180 34.54 17.25 8.69
N VAL A 181 35.40 16.55 7.95
CA VAL A 181 36.54 15.82 8.53
C VAL A 181 37.57 16.79 9.15
N ARG A 182 37.85 17.93 8.50
CA ARG A 182 38.75 18.96 9.06
C ARG A 182 38.21 19.54 10.37
N LEU A 183 36.90 19.82 10.43
CA LEU A 183 36.25 20.27 11.66
C LEU A 183 36.31 19.21 12.76
N LEU A 184 36.06 17.94 12.40
CA LEU A 184 36.15 16.81 13.33
C LEU A 184 37.55 16.67 13.92
N ALA A 185 38.60 16.83 13.10
CA ALA A 185 39.99 16.76 13.54
C ALA A 185 40.39 17.90 14.50
N GLN A 186 39.69 19.03 14.47
CA GLN A 186 39.88 20.16 15.39
C GLN A 186 39.05 20.03 16.67
N SER A 187 38.09 19.11 16.70
CA SER A 187 37.23 18.91 17.86
C SER A 187 38.00 18.25 19.01
N ASN A 188 37.79 18.77 20.21
CA ASN A 188 38.32 18.20 21.46
C ASN A 188 37.41 17.10 22.05
N CYS A 189 36.22 16.87 21.47
CA CYS A 189 35.27 15.88 21.94
C CYS A 189 34.58 15.14 20.78
N TRP A 190 34.22 13.88 21.03
CA TRP A 190 33.64 12.97 20.05
C TRP A 190 32.42 12.32 20.69
N CYS A 191 31.25 12.48 20.08
CA CYS A 191 30.00 11.87 20.52
C CYS A 191 29.54 10.85 19.49
N LYS A 192 28.98 9.74 19.97
CA LYS A 192 28.40 8.69 19.14
C LYS A 192 26.93 8.53 19.53
N ASP A 193 26.05 8.72 18.55
CA ASP A 193 24.66 8.33 18.67
C ASP A 193 24.56 6.81 18.37
N PHE A 194 23.78 6.09 19.19
CA PHE A 194 23.51 4.66 19.03
C PHE A 194 22.14 4.42 18.43
#